data_AF-A0A518C546-F1
#
_entry.id   AF-A0A518C546-F1
#
_cell.length_a   1.000
_cell.length_b   1.000
_cell.length_c   1.000
_cell.angle_alpha   90.00
_cell.angle_beta   90.00
_cell.angle_gamma   90.00
#
_symmetry.space_group_name_H-M   'P 1'
#
loop_
_entity.id
_entity.type
_entity.pdbx_description
1 polymer ?
#
loop_
_entity_poly.entity_id
_entity_poly.type
_entity_poly.pdbx_seq_one_letter_code
_entity_poly.pdbx_strand_id
1 'polypeptide(L)'
;MDLAGRCVLYEPQPCWAPRLRGLAPTSTAGLVEVRVASEVMKLLSEESQRLLMVALRSSMTAAQVAARLRQVAEVRQRWPACHVFLLLDERMEAWHPACWEMGSGLVFIGPRSLPVIRRTIERFLSRLPEPKDTPAEQNDPLDWLPW
;
A
#
# COMPACT_ATOMS: atom_id res chain seq x y z
N MET A 1 4.85 4.38 -21.06
CA MET A 1 5.38 3.88 -19.78
C MET A 1 4.21 3.61 -18.87
N ASP A 2 3.99 2.34 -18.55
CA ASP A 2 2.83 1.91 -17.78
C ASP A 2 3.16 2.04 -16.30
N LEU A 3 2.54 3.01 -15.62
CA LEU A 3 2.73 3.23 -14.19
C LEU A 3 2.06 2.13 -13.34
N ALA A 4 1.44 1.14 -14.00
CA ALA A 4 0.71 -0.05 -13.52
C ALA A 4 1.43 -0.94 -12.48
N GLY A 5 1.69 -0.43 -11.27
CA GLY A 5 1.74 -1.21 -10.04
C GLY A 5 2.41 -0.43 -8.92
N ARG A 6 1.77 0.56 -8.29
CA ARG A 6 2.42 1.35 -7.22
C ARG A 6 1.67 1.39 -5.88
N CYS A 7 0.39 1.00 -5.88
CA CYS A 7 -0.43 0.95 -4.68
C CYS A 7 -0.97 -0.47 -4.49
N VAL A 8 -0.86 -1.00 -3.28
CA VAL A 8 -1.33 -2.33 -2.93
C VAL A 8 -2.30 -2.15 -1.78
N LEU A 9 -3.54 -2.60 -1.98
CA LEU A 9 -4.52 -2.59 -0.91
C LEU A 9 -4.57 -3.97 -0.29
N TYR A 10 -4.05 -4.06 0.93
CA TYR A 10 -4.34 -5.19 1.76
C TYR A 10 -5.70 -5.05 2.42
N GLU A 11 -6.67 -5.74 1.81
CA GLU A 11 -8.03 -5.78 2.29
C GLU A 11 -8.57 -7.21 2.16
N PRO A 12 -8.65 -8.00 3.24
CA PRO A 12 -9.15 -9.37 3.17
C PRO A 12 -10.64 -9.45 2.76
N GLN A 13 -11.38 -8.34 2.76
CA GLN A 13 -12.78 -8.27 2.35
C GLN A 13 -13.09 -6.93 1.66
N PRO A 14 -13.50 -6.90 0.38
CA PRO A 14 -13.38 -5.73 -0.49
C PRO A 14 -14.46 -4.65 -0.27
N CYS A 15 -14.30 -3.76 0.71
CA CYS A 15 -15.20 -2.62 0.94
C CYS A 15 -14.55 -1.26 0.61
N TRP A 16 -13.23 -1.16 0.73
CA TRP A 16 -12.43 -0.03 0.27
C TRP A 16 -11.99 -0.19 -1.18
N ALA A 17 -11.78 -1.42 -1.65
CA ALA A 17 -11.35 -1.68 -3.03
C ALA A 17 -12.27 -1.03 -4.08
N PRO A 18 -13.62 -1.13 -4.02
CA PRO A 18 -14.48 -0.45 -4.98
C PRO A 18 -14.41 1.09 -4.88
N ARG A 19 -14.32 1.61 -3.65
CA ARG A 19 -14.24 3.06 -3.38
C ARG A 19 -12.94 3.67 -3.90
N LEU A 20 -11.83 2.97 -3.69
CA LEU A 20 -10.51 3.38 -4.14
C LEU A 20 -10.36 3.21 -5.66
N ARG A 21 -10.92 2.15 -6.25
CA ARG A 21 -11.00 2.02 -7.72
C ARG A 21 -11.79 3.16 -8.37
N GLY A 22 -12.83 3.66 -7.70
CA GLY A 22 -13.57 4.86 -8.15
C GLY A 22 -12.73 6.14 -8.19
N LEU A 23 -11.57 6.18 -7.52
CA LEU A 23 -10.62 7.31 -7.61
C LEU A 23 -9.71 7.23 -8.84
N ALA A 24 -9.53 6.04 -9.43
CA ALA A 24 -8.65 5.80 -10.57
C ALA A 24 -9.04 6.49 -11.89
N PRO A 25 -10.33 6.57 -12.31
CA PRO A 25 -10.68 7.14 -13.60
C PRO A 25 -10.59 8.69 -13.67
N THR A 26 -10.34 9.39 -12.56
CA THR A 26 -10.35 10.86 -12.51
C THR A 26 -9.01 11.51 -12.23
N SER A 27 -7.93 10.74 -12.21
CA SER A 27 -6.58 11.22 -11.89
C SER A 27 -5.69 11.14 -13.13
N THR A 28 -5.17 12.29 -13.56
CA THR A 28 -4.08 12.40 -14.54
C THR A 28 -2.73 11.87 -14.00
N ALA A 29 -2.64 11.61 -12.69
CA ALA A 29 -1.47 11.06 -12.00
C ALA A 29 -1.80 9.71 -11.35
N GLY A 30 -2.11 8.72 -12.19
CA GLY A 30 -2.14 7.28 -11.89
C GLY A 30 -2.45 6.86 -10.45
N LEU A 31 -3.73 6.78 -10.07
CA LEU A 31 -4.08 5.85 -9.00
C LEU A 31 -4.04 4.45 -9.60
N VAL A 32 -2.87 3.86 -9.41
CA VAL A 32 -2.52 2.63 -10.07
C VAL A 32 -3.05 1.44 -9.29
N GLU A 33 -3.83 0.62 -10.00
CA GLU A 33 -4.30 -0.72 -9.67
C GLU A 33 -4.36 -1.07 -8.18
N VAL A 34 -5.58 -1.03 -7.63
CA VAL A 34 -5.86 -1.53 -6.29
C VAL A 34 -5.90 -3.06 -6.32
N ARG A 35 -4.74 -3.68 -6.04
CA ARG A 35 -4.62 -5.14 -5.88
C ARG A 35 -5.02 -5.55 -4.47
N VAL A 36 -5.95 -6.50 -4.39
CA VAL A 36 -6.40 -7.09 -3.12
C VAL A 36 -5.55 -8.33 -2.86
N ALA A 37 -4.70 -8.29 -1.84
CA ALA A 37 -3.86 -9.43 -1.47
C ALA A 37 -4.39 -10.10 -0.20
N SER A 38 -4.30 -11.42 -0.11
CA SER A 38 -4.46 -12.19 1.15
C SER A 38 -3.13 -12.32 1.91
N GLU A 39 -2.00 -12.27 1.19
CA GLU A 39 -0.64 -12.46 1.70
C GLU A 39 0.25 -11.23 1.45
N VAL A 40 0.28 -10.29 2.40
CA VAL A 40 1.06 -9.04 2.29
C VAL A 40 2.56 -9.31 2.16
N MET A 41 3.09 -10.26 2.91
CA MET A 41 4.55 -10.46 3.04
C MET A 41 5.17 -10.94 1.73
N LYS A 42 4.49 -11.86 1.04
CA LYS A 42 4.92 -12.35 -0.28
C LYS A 42 4.94 -11.21 -1.29
N LEU A 43 3.86 -10.43 -1.33
CA LEU A 43 3.76 -9.33 -2.26
C LEU A 43 4.79 -8.22 -1.99
N LEU A 44 5.03 -7.87 -0.73
CA LEU A 44 6.08 -6.89 -0.39
C LEU A 44 7.50 -7.40 -0.67
N SER A 45 7.73 -8.71 -0.67
CA SER A 45 9.04 -9.27 -1.07
C SER A 45 9.35 -9.03 -2.55
N GLU A 46 8.32 -9.04 -3.39
CA GLU A 46 8.40 -8.78 -4.83
C GLU A 46 8.35 -7.27 -5.13
N GLU A 47 7.72 -6.48 -4.26
CA GLU A 47 7.28 -5.12 -4.58
C GLU A 47 7.49 -4.11 -3.42
N SER A 48 8.67 -4.15 -2.80
CA SER A 48 8.99 -3.45 -1.54
C SER A 48 8.95 -1.91 -1.56
N GLN A 49 8.99 -1.26 -2.74
CA GLN A 49 8.94 0.20 -2.87
C GLN A 49 7.51 0.78 -3.01
N ARG A 50 6.48 -0.02 -2.77
CA ARG A 50 5.08 0.37 -2.98
C ARG A 50 4.43 1.00 -1.76
N LEU A 51 3.29 1.65 -2.01
CA LEU A 51 2.33 2.03 -0.98
C LEU A 51 1.50 0.81 -0.59
N LEU A 52 1.51 0.43 0.69
CA LEU A 52 0.60 -0.53 1.30
C LEU A 52 -0.56 0.20 1.98
N MET A 53 -1.79 -0.18 1.67
CA MET A 53 -2.98 0.30 2.38
C MET A 53 -3.57 -0.85 3.18
N VAL A 54 -3.82 -0.66 4.48
CA VAL A 54 -4.38 -1.68 5.38
C VAL A 54 -5.71 -1.19 5.93
N ALA A 55 -6.77 -1.95 5.67
CA ALA A 55 -8.11 -1.63 6.18
C ALA A 55 -8.36 -2.26 7.55
N LEU A 56 -8.81 -1.44 8.50
CA LEU A 56 -9.33 -1.83 9.81
C LEU A 56 -10.82 -1.52 9.85
N ARG A 57 -11.61 -2.49 10.33
CA ARG A 57 -13.08 -2.38 10.33
C ARG A 57 -13.70 -2.53 11.69
N SER A 58 -14.85 -1.88 11.88
CA SER A 58 -15.56 -1.94 13.17
C SER A 58 -16.11 -3.33 13.50
N SER A 59 -16.23 -4.21 12.50
CA SER A 59 -16.60 -5.62 12.68
C SER A 59 -15.45 -6.50 13.17
N MET A 60 -14.21 -5.98 13.20
CA MET A 60 -13.05 -6.75 13.66
C MET A 60 -13.01 -6.79 15.18
N THR A 61 -12.60 -7.94 15.73
CA THR A 61 -12.31 -8.05 17.16
C THR A 61 -11.03 -7.30 17.50
N ALA A 62 -10.86 -6.91 18.76
CA ALA A 62 -9.63 -6.27 19.24
C ALA A 62 -8.37 -7.09 18.92
N ALA A 63 -8.46 -8.43 19.01
CA ALA A 63 -7.36 -9.32 18.66
C ALA A 63 -7.02 -9.26 17.16
N GLN A 64 -8.02 -9.19 16.28
CA GLN A 64 -7.81 -9.04 14.85
C GLN A 64 -7.19 -7.68 14.50
N VAL A 65 -7.64 -6.61 15.16
CA VAL A 65 -7.05 -5.27 14.98
C VAL A 65 -5.59 -5.26 15.45
N ALA A 66 -5.31 -5.79 16.65
CA ALA A 66 -3.95 -5.89 17.17
C ALA A 66 -3.03 -6.73 16.26
N ALA A 67 -3.52 -7.84 15.71
CA ALA A 67 -2.76 -8.65 14.75
C ALA A 67 -2.41 -7.86 13.48
N ARG A 68 -3.34 -7.04 12.96
CA ARG A 68 -3.06 -6.15 11.81
C ARG A 68 -2.05 -5.07 12.14
N LEU A 69 -2.16 -4.45 13.30
CA LEU A 69 -1.21 -3.43 13.71
C LEU A 69 0.20 -4.01 13.89
N ARG A 70 0.33 -5.21 14.48
CA ARG A 70 1.62 -5.92 14.56
C ARG A 70 2.19 -6.21 13.17
N GLN A 71 1.36 -6.66 12.23
CA GLN A 71 1.77 -6.86 10.86
C GLN A 71 2.27 -5.56 10.20
N VAL A 72 1.62 -4.43 10.46
CA VAL A 72 2.09 -3.11 9.97
C VAL A 72 3.45 -2.76 10.54
N ALA A 73 3.66 -2.95 11.85
CA ALA A 73 4.97 -2.70 12.46
C ALA A 73 6.07 -3.60 11.86
N GLU A 74 5.78 -4.89 11.65
CA GLU A 74 6.72 -5.83 11.01
C GLU A 74 7.06 -5.40 9.58
N VAL A 75 6.05 -4.99 8.80
CA VAL A 75 6.25 -4.49 7.43
C VAL A 75 7.18 -3.28 7.42
N ARG A 76 6.98 -2.32 8.32
CA ARG A 76 7.83 -1.13 8.40
C ARG A 76 9.26 -1.44 8.79
N GLN A 77 9.45 -2.42 9.69
CA GLN A 77 10.78 -2.86 10.10
C GLN A 77 11.52 -3.55 8.95
N ARG A 78 10.81 -4.40 8.19
CA ARG A 78 11.41 -5.22 7.13
C ARG A 78 11.56 -4.49 5.79
N TRP A 79 10.65 -3.57 5.48
CA TRP A 79 10.64 -2.76 4.26
C TRP A 79 10.45 -1.28 4.60
N PRO A 80 11.50 -0.59 5.05
CA PRO A 80 11.40 0.81 5.48
C PRO A 80 11.03 1.78 4.34
N ALA A 81 11.25 1.39 3.08
CA ALA A 81 10.83 2.14 1.90
C ALA A 81 9.32 2.02 1.59
N CYS A 82 8.65 0.99 2.14
CA CYS A 82 7.23 0.79 1.97
C CYS A 82 6.46 1.79 2.85
N HIS A 83 5.57 2.55 2.23
CA HIS A 83 4.70 3.47 2.94
C HIS A 83 3.41 2.74 3.32
N VAL A 84 2.90 2.93 4.54
CA VAL A 84 1.71 2.21 5.01
C VAL A 84 0.61 3.19 5.35
N PHE A 85 -0.55 3.09 4.70
CA PHE A 85 -1.74 3.88 5.05
C PHE A 85 -2.74 3.00 5.80
N LEU A 86 -3.19 3.44 6.97
CA LEU A 86 -4.27 2.77 7.69
C LEU A 86 -5.61 3.40 7.32
N LEU A 87 -6.56 2.57 6.91
CA LEU A 87 -7.93 2.95 6.56
C LEU A 87 -8.87 2.42 7.63
N LEU A 88 -9.46 3.29 8.42
CA LEU A 88 -10.36 2.95 9.52
C LEU A 88 -11.80 3.25 9.11
N ASP A 89 -12.73 2.41 9.55
CA ASP A 89 -14.15 2.78 9.53
C ASP A 89 -14.42 3.92 10.54
N GLU A 90 -15.49 4.70 10.32
CA GLU A 90 -15.87 5.82 11.19
C GLU A 90 -16.04 5.42 12.66
N ARG A 91 -16.50 4.18 12.90
CA ARG A 91 -16.70 3.63 14.26
C ARG A 91 -15.41 3.15 14.93
N MET A 92 -14.26 3.32 14.30
CA MET A 92 -12.96 2.90 14.82
C MET A 92 -12.07 4.05 15.29
N GLU A 93 -12.61 5.25 15.47
CA GLU A 93 -11.84 6.41 15.92
C GLU A 93 -11.03 6.13 17.20
N ALA A 94 -11.55 5.31 18.12
CA ALA A 94 -10.84 4.90 19.33
C ALA A 94 -9.51 4.16 19.07
N TRP A 95 -9.32 3.58 17.88
CA TRP A 95 -8.09 2.90 17.47
C TRP A 95 -7.08 3.84 16.81
N HIS A 96 -7.45 5.09 16.53
CA HIS A 96 -6.58 6.07 15.88
C HIS A 96 -5.23 6.27 16.62
N PRO A 97 -5.17 6.38 17.96
CA PRO A 97 -3.90 6.51 18.67
C PRO A 97 -2.98 5.30 18.46
N ALA A 98 -3.52 4.08 18.60
CA ALA A 98 -2.75 2.85 18.40
C ALA A 98 -2.25 2.72 16.94
N CYS A 99 -3.05 3.16 15.97
CA CYS A 99 -2.66 3.20 14.56
C CYS A 99 -1.47 4.14 14.32
N TRP A 100 -1.46 5.29 15.00
CA TRP A 100 -0.39 6.27 14.92
C TRP A 100 0.90 5.76 15.55
N GLU A 101 0.82 5.19 16.76
CA GLU A 101 1.97 4.64 17.50
C GLU A 101 2.66 3.48 16.76
N MET A 102 1.87 2.63 16.11
CA MET A 102 2.38 1.53 15.29
C MET A 102 2.96 2.00 13.95
N GLY A 103 2.99 3.31 13.76
CA GLY A 103 3.81 3.96 12.76
C GLY A 103 3.16 4.01 11.38
N SER A 104 1.84 3.95 11.23
CA SER A 104 1.29 4.15 9.88
C SER A 104 1.56 5.55 9.34
N GLY A 105 1.79 6.55 10.20
CA GLY A 105 2.08 7.94 9.81
C GLY A 105 0.94 8.67 9.10
N LEU A 106 0.00 7.92 8.50
CA LEU A 106 -1.20 8.38 7.82
C LEU A 106 -2.34 7.41 8.15
N VAL A 107 -3.34 7.93 8.86
CA VAL A 107 -4.55 7.24 9.26
C VAL A 107 -5.73 7.98 8.65
N PHE A 108 -6.59 7.27 7.95
CA PHE A 108 -7.76 7.84 7.29
C PHE A 108 -9.02 7.19 7.84
N ILE A 109 -10.01 8.00 8.21
CA ILE A 109 -11.24 7.52 8.84
C ILE A 109 -12.42 7.77 7.90
N GLY A 110 -13.11 6.70 7.55
CA GLY A 110 -14.39 6.74 6.86
C GLY A 110 -14.37 7.24 5.41
N PRO A 111 -15.50 7.19 4.70
CA PRO A 111 -15.59 7.58 3.30
C PRO A 111 -15.30 9.07 3.03
N ARG A 112 -15.50 9.95 4.02
CA ARG A 112 -15.18 11.38 3.90
C ARG A 112 -13.70 11.64 3.68
N SER A 113 -12.83 10.69 4.01
CA SER A 113 -11.40 10.78 3.80
C SER A 113 -10.97 10.51 2.35
N LEU A 114 -11.85 9.99 1.47
CA LEU A 114 -11.48 9.62 0.09
C LEU A 114 -10.79 10.74 -0.72
N PRO A 115 -11.23 12.02 -0.68
CA PRO A 115 -10.52 13.10 -1.36
C PRO A 115 -9.13 13.37 -0.79
N VAL A 116 -8.96 13.17 0.52
CA VAL A 116 -7.67 13.34 1.21
C VAL A 116 -6.74 12.18 0.90
N ILE A 117 -7.25 10.93 0.92
CA ILE A 117 -6.54 9.73 0.49
C ILE A 117 -6.01 9.93 -0.93
N ARG A 118 -6.87 10.37 -1.85
CA ARG A 118 -6.48 10.65 -3.25
C ARG A 118 -5.31 11.63 -3.33
N ARG A 119 -5.43 12.82 -2.73
CA ARG A 119 -4.36 13.83 -2.76
C ARG A 119 -3.06 13.34 -2.12
N THR A 120 -3.18 12.53 -1.06
CA THR A 120 -2.03 11.94 -0.39
C THR A 120 -1.32 10.95 -1.29
N ILE A 121 -2.07 10.08 -1.97
CA ILE A 121 -1.53 9.12 -2.94
C ILE A 121 -0.87 9.86 -4.11
N GLU A 122 -1.53 10.85 -4.71
CA GLU A 122 -0.97 11.66 -5.81
C GLU A 122 0.37 12.31 -5.40
N ARG A 123 0.41 12.94 -4.22
CA ARG A 123 1.65 13.51 -3.66
C ARG A 123 2.72 12.45 -3.43
N PHE A 124 2.35 11.29 -2.91
CA PHE A 124 3.29 10.20 -2.66
C PHE A 124 3.90 9.68 -3.97
N LEU A 125 3.05 9.37 -4.95
CA LEU A 125 3.48 8.83 -6.24
C LEU A 125 4.32 9.82 -7.04
N SER A 126 4.06 11.12 -6.93
CA SER A 126 4.88 12.18 -7.55
C SER A 126 6.29 12.30 -6.98
N ARG A 127 6.53 11.76 -5.77
CA ARG A 127 7.82 11.83 -5.07
C ARG A 127 8.61 10.52 -5.17
N LEU A 128 7.97 9.45 -5.62
CA LEU A 128 8.68 8.20 -5.87
C LEU A 128 9.65 8.42 -7.03
N PRO A 129 10.89 7.92 -6.92
CA PRO A 129 11.81 7.95 -8.05
C PRO A 129 11.14 7.29 -9.25
N GLU A 130 11.36 7.86 -10.44
CA GLU A 130 10.98 7.18 -11.67
C GLU A 130 11.61 5.78 -11.66
N PRO A 131 10.91 4.76 -12.18
CA PRO A 131 11.53 3.44 -12.29
C PRO A 131 12.79 3.66 -13.12
N LYS A 132 13.97 3.38 -12.56
CA LYS A 132 15.16 3.29 -13.40
C LYS A 132 14.89 2.14 -14.35
N ASP A 133 14.64 2.46 -15.62
CA ASP A 133 14.88 1.56 -16.75
C ASP A 133 16.38 1.27 -16.79
N THR A 134 16.87 0.56 -15.79
CA THR A 134 18.02 -0.30 -16.02
C THR A 134 17.33 -1.58 -16.45
N PRO A 135 17.31 -1.93 -17.75
CA PRO A 135 17.23 -3.34 -18.05
C PRO A 135 18.31 -3.96 -17.17
N ALA A 136 17.91 -4.91 -16.31
CA ALA A 136 18.90 -5.81 -15.80
C ALA A 136 19.54 -6.36 -17.07
N GLU A 137 20.76 -5.92 -17.39
CA GLU A 137 21.68 -6.74 -18.14
C GLU A 137 21.72 -8.03 -17.30
N GLN A 138 20.84 -8.96 -17.67
CA GLN A 138 21.16 -10.37 -17.60
C GLN A 138 22.43 -10.47 -18.40
N ASN A 139 23.57 -10.21 -17.75
CA ASN A 139 24.81 -10.84 -18.11
C ASN A 139 24.45 -12.32 -18.05
N ASP A 140 24.20 -12.91 -19.21
CA ASP A 140 24.10 -14.34 -19.30
C ASP A 140 25.45 -14.83 -18.74
N PRO A 141 25.47 -15.65 -17.67
CA PRO A 141 26.73 -16.13 -17.10
C PRO A 141 27.57 -16.95 -18.09
N LEU A 142 27.15 -17.06 -19.36
CA LEU A 142 27.80 -17.73 -20.48
C LEU A 142 28.19 -16.78 -21.62
N ASP A 143 27.95 -15.46 -21.54
CA ASP A 143 28.30 -14.47 -22.59
C ASP A 143 29.82 -14.36 -22.87
N TRP A 144 30.65 -14.97 -22.04
CA TRP A 144 32.11 -15.03 -22.21
C TRP A 144 32.61 -16.30 -22.93
N LEU A 145 31.72 -17.22 -23.32
CA LEU A 145 32.12 -18.43 -24.05
C LEU A 145 32.26 -18.13 -25.55
N PRO A 146 33.43 -18.38 -26.16
CA PRO A 146 33.54 -18.38 -27.62
C PRO A 146 32.78 -19.60 -28.15
N TRP A 147 31.91 -19.36 -29.14
CA TRP A 147 31.24 -20.41 -29.91
C TRP A 147 32.22 -21.32 -30.66
#